data_AF-A0A934Y872-F1
#
_entry.id   AF-A0A934Y872-F1
#
_cell.length_a   1.000
_cell.length_b   1.000
_cell.length_c   1.000
_cell.angle_alpha   90.00
_cell.angle_beta   90.00
_cell.angle_gamma   90.00
#
_symmetry.space_group_name_H-M   'P 1'
#
loop_
_entity.id
_entity.type
_entity.pdbx_description
1 polymer ?
#
loop_
_entity_poly.entity_id
_entity_poly.type
_entity_poly.pdbx_seq_one_letter_code
_entity_poly.pdbx_strand_id
1 'polypeptide(L)' 'MLIERTDSNQITITVSSNIDSFGLQSIIDYVKYLEATSKSKAKQSDVDKLADEVNDSWWSQNRNRFIK' A
#
# COMPACT_ATOMS: atom_id res chain seq x y z
N MET A 1 -17.65 5.34 -14.74
CA MET A 1 -16.48 4.48 -14.53
C MET A 1 -16.61 3.30 -15.47
N LEU A 2 -15.58 3.05 -16.28
CA LEU A 2 -15.52 1.91 -17.22
C LEU A 2 -14.30 1.07 -16.84
N ILE A 3 -14.48 -0.24 -16.74
CA ILE A 3 -13.40 -1.19 -16.49
C ILE A 3 -13.38 -2.17 -17.65
N GLU A 4 -12.22 -2.29 -18.30
CA GLU A 4 -12.03 -3.17 -19.44
C GLU A 4 -10.86 -4.12 -19.16
N ARG A 5 -11.04 -5.40 -19.48
CA ARG A 5 -9.94 -6.37 -19.55
C ARG A 5 -9.55 -6.50 -21.01
N THR A 6 -8.32 -6.15 -21.33
CA THR A 6 -7.80 -6.22 -22.69
C THR A 6 -7.07 -7.55 -22.92
N ASP A 7 -6.92 -7.94 -24.18
CA ASP A 7 -6.31 -9.23 -24.57
C ASP A 7 -4.84 -9.38 -24.15
N SER A 8 -4.21 -8.31 -23.65
CA SER A 8 -2.80 -8.24 -23.27
C SER A 8 -2.53 -8.38 -21.77
N ASN A 9 -3.43 -9.04 -21.01
CA ASN A 9 -3.35 -9.16 -19.54
C ASN A 9 -3.39 -7.81 -18.79
N GLN A 10 -3.97 -6.78 -19.40
CA GLN A 10 -4.07 -5.44 -18.81
C GLN A 10 -5.52 -5.10 -18.47
N ILE A 11 -5.68 -4.33 -17.39
CA ILE A 11 -6.97 -3.77 -16.98
C ILE A 11 -6.90 -2.25 -17.18
N THR A 12 -7.82 -1.71 -18.00
CA THR A 12 -7.99 -0.27 -18.17
C THR A 12 -9.14 0.20 -17.28
N ILE A 13 -8.89 1.22 -16.46
CA ILE A 13 -9.92 1.84 -15.61
C ILE A 13 -10.06 3.31 -16.04
N THR A 14 -11.22 3.63 -16.62
CA THR A 14 -11.55 5.00 -17.02
C THR A 14 -12.47 5.65 -15.99
N VAL A 15 -12.02 6.77 -15.43
CA VAL A 15 -12.74 7.56 -14.42
C VAL A 15 -13.11 8.94 -14.96
N SER A 16 -14.05 9.63 -14.31
CA SER A 16 -14.38 11.02 -14.63
C SER A 16 -13.22 11.93 -14.27
N SER A 17 -12.97 12.97 -15.07
CA SER A 17 -11.98 14.01 -14.78
C SER A 17 -12.31 14.85 -13.54
N ASN A 18 -13.56 14.80 -13.06
CA ASN A 18 -14.02 15.56 -11.89
C ASN A 18 -13.78 14.83 -10.56
N ILE A 19 -13.03 13.71 -10.56
CA ILE A 19 -12.69 12.99 -9.33
C ILE A 19 -11.61 13.75 -8.54
N ASP A 20 -11.71 13.69 -7.22
CA ASP A 20 -10.66 14.23 -6.35
C ASP A 20 -9.32 13.49 -6.57
N SER A 21 -8.25 14.26 -6.72
CA SER A 21 -6.92 13.72 -7.02
C SER A 21 -6.32 12.94 -5.85
N PHE A 22 -6.63 13.33 -4.61
CA PHE A 22 -6.07 12.68 -3.43
C PHE A 22 -6.66 11.28 -3.22
N GLY A 23 -7.98 11.17 -3.35
CA GLY A 23 -8.67 9.88 -3.33
C GLY A 23 -8.21 8.97 -4.48
N LEU A 24 -8.05 9.52 -5.69
CA LEU A 24 -7.56 8.75 -6.84
C LEU A 24 -6.13 8.23 -6.61
N GLN A 25 -5.23 9.06 -6.07
CA GLN A 25 -3.86 8.65 -5.78
C GLN A 25 -3.82 7.50 -4.76
N SER A 26 -4.67 7.55 -3.73
CA SER A 26 -4.77 6.48 -2.72
C SER A 26 -5.17 5.13 -3.34
N ILE A 27 -6.10 5.14 -4.31
CA ILE A 27 -6.49 3.93 -5.04
C ILE A 27 -5.34 3.42 -5.91
N ILE A 28 -4.63 4.31 -6.61
CA ILE A 28 -3.47 3.95 -7.43
C ILE A 28 -2.38 3.29 -6.58
N ASP A 29 -2.09 3.86 -5.41
CA ASP A 29 -1.06 3.34 -4.52
C ASP A 29 -1.44 1.97 -3.96
N TYR A 30 -2.73 1.73 -3.66
CA TYR A 30 -3.22 0.42 -3.26
C TYR A 30 -3.10 -0.62 -4.38
N VAL A 31 -3.43 -0.26 -5.64
CA VAL A 31 -3.26 -1.15 -6.79
C VAL A 31 -1.78 -1.53 -6.96
N LYS A 32 -0.88 -0.55 -6.89
CA LYS A 32 0.58 -0.81 -6.95
C LYS A 32 1.04 -1.77 -5.84
N TYR A 33 0.52 -1.60 -4.62
CA TYR A 33 0.80 -2.51 -3.52
C TYR A 33 0.35 -3.94 -3.84
N LEU A 34 -0.87 -4.12 -4.36
CA LEU A 34 -1.38 -5.44 -4.73
C LEU A 34 -0.57 -6.08 -5.87
N GLU A 35 -0.13 -5.30 -6.85
CA GLU A 35 0.73 -5.78 -7.93
C GLU A 35 2.11 -6.23 -7.40
N ALA A 36 2.76 -5.39 -6.60
CA ALA A 36 4.07 -5.67 -6.00
C ALA A 36 4.05 -6.89 -5.08
N THR A 37 2.92 -7.13 -4.40
CA THR A 37 2.75 -8.24 -3.45
C THR A 37 2.06 -9.46 -4.05
N SER A 38 1.68 -9.44 -5.32
CA SER A 38 0.91 -10.50 -6.00
C SER A 38 1.51 -11.90 -5.92
N LYS A 39 2.83 -12.00 -5.76
CA LYS A 39 3.58 -13.28 -5.63
C LYS A 39 4.09 -13.54 -4.21
N SER A 40 3.79 -12.63 -3.27
CA SER A 40 4.19 -12.78 -1.88
C SER A 40 3.50 -13.99 -1.26
N LYS A 41 4.25 -14.75 -0.47
CA LYS A 41 3.73 -15.86 0.35
C LYS A 41 3.72 -15.51 1.84
N ALA A 42 4.14 -14.29 2.18
CA ALA A 42 4.12 -13.81 3.55
C ALA A 42 2.68 -13.75 4.05
N LYS A 43 2.47 -14.22 5.26
CA LYS A 43 1.19 -14.09 5.96
C LYS A 43 1.11 -12.70 6.59
N GLN A 44 -0.11 -12.26 6.89
CA GLN A 44 -0.32 -11.03 7.65
C GLN A 44 0.50 -11.03 8.95
N SER A 45 0.57 -12.16 9.65
CA SER A 45 1.39 -12.32 10.85
C SER A 45 2.88 -12.04 10.66
N ASP A 46 3.43 -12.30 9.46
CA ASP A 46 4.84 -12.02 9.16
C ASP A 46 5.05 -10.52 8.97
N VAL A 47 4.07 -9.84 8.38
CA VAL A 47 4.06 -8.38 8.20
C VAL A 47 3.88 -7.67 9.54
N ASP A 48 2.95 -8.15 10.37
CA ASP A 48 2.68 -7.60 11.70
C ASP A 48 3.93 -7.71 12.58
N LYS A 49 4.57 -8.89 12.58
CA LYS A 49 5.82 -9.12 13.29
C LYS A 49 6.92 -8.16 12.85
N LEU A 50 7.07 -7.95 11.54
CA LEU A 50 8.04 -6.99 11.01
C LEU A 50 7.73 -5.56 11.44
N ALA A 51 6.45 -5.17 11.43
CA ALA A 51 6.04 -3.84 11.85
C ALA A 51 6.33 -3.60 13.34
N ASP A 52 6.03 -4.58 14.19
CA ASP A 52 6.34 -4.53 15.62
C ASP A 52 7.84 -4.40 15.86
N GLU A 53 8.66 -5.23 15.19
CA GLU A 53 10.13 -5.19 15.31
C GLU A 53 10.72 -3.84 14.88
N VAL A 54 10.23 -3.28 13.76
CA VAL A 54 10.67 -1.96 13.27
C VAL A 54 10.26 -0.86 14.24
N ASN A 55 9.02 -0.88 14.73
CA ASN A 55 8.51 0.11 15.67
C ASN A 55 9.26 0.07 17.00
N ASP A 56 9.49 -1.13 17.55
CA ASP A 56 10.25 -1.31 18.79
C ASP A 56 11.69 -0.84 18.65
N SER A 57 12.35 -1.19 17.54
CA SER A 57 13.71 -0.74 17.24
C SER A 57 13.78 0.77 17.12
N TRP A 58 12.87 1.38 16.36
CA TRP A 58 12.80 2.83 16.21
C TRP A 58 12.54 3.52 17.55
N TRP A 59 11.58 3.04 18.34
CA TRP A 59 11.24 3.60 19.64
C TRP A 59 12.42 3.50 20.61
N SER A 60 13.08 2.34 20.70
CA SER A 60 14.25 2.16 21.56
C SER A 60 15.35 3.19 21.26
N GLN A 61 15.60 3.47 19.98
CA GLN A 61 16.60 4.44 19.53
C GLN A 61 16.17 5.91 19.73
N ASN A 62 14.88 6.20 19.74
CA ASN A 62 14.36 7.58 19.67
C ASN A 62 13.60 8.04 20.91
N ARG A 63 13.25 7.15 21.85
CA ARG A 63 12.39 7.47 23.01
C ARG A 63 12.94 8.58 23.90
N ASN A 64 14.26 8.74 23.97
CA ASN A 64 14.94 9.82 24.70
C ASN A 64 14.57 11.21 24.18
N ARG A 65 14.08 11.34 22.95
CA ARG A 65 13.57 12.59 22.38
C ARG A 65 12.19 12.97 22.92
N PHE A 66 11.48 12.01 23.53
CA PHE A 66 10.07 12.15 23.89
C PHE A 66 9.82 12.02 25.39
N ILE A 67 10.64 11.25 26.11
CA ILE A 67 10.53 11.05 27.56
C ILE A 67 11.53 11.99 28.26
N LYS A 68 10.99 12.90 29.10
CA LYS A 68 11.76 13.83 29.94
C LYS A 68 12.16 13.21 31.27
#